data_AF-A0AAV0Y997-F1
#
_entry.id   AF-A0AAV0Y997-F1
#
_cell.length_a   1.000
_cell.length_b   1.000
_cell.length_c   1.000
_cell.angle_alpha   90.00
_cell.angle_beta   90.00
_cell.angle_gamma   90.00
#
_symmetry.space_group_name_H-M   'P 1'
#
loop_
_entity.id
_entity.type
_entity.pdbx_description
1 polymer ?
#
loop_
_entity_poly.entity_id
_entity_poly.type
_entity_poly.pdbx_seq_one_letter_code
_entity_poly.pdbx_strand_id
1 'polypeptide(L)'
;MDEPNISMRQIRKQISELLSICERSIHTIIKAYNETKTVPVAKTTRNKKSFRDLFDDFSKNAVRRHVHSIWFRREIPTIDKIHQAVSADDSLPTVSRTNLFHLLKDLDFRYSKRSRNSAMTEKNEIVGWRRTYLDSIRKYREEGRHIYFLDETWVNAGDCTSKTWVDTTVRSHRDAFLKGLSTGAVNPSGKGKRLIVLHIGSEDGFVPGGLLCFESKKNTSDYHDEMNGDTFREWMEGTLPRLKPNSVIVMDNASYHSVKIDKAPTSNTRKADIIKWLEDKGEVVDRTMVIPQLLLIVKRLKPQHNRYVIDELAKNSGYTVLRLPPYHCELNPIELAWSSVKNHVRMNNTTYKLPDVKKLLVEGIDRVDSQMWKHFISHTKKEEIKFYEVDNIIDEMLSAEKDDLLMTITGDTSSETDSDTE
;
A
#
# COMPACT_ATOMS: atom_id res chain seq x y z
N MET A 1 20.62 -1.16 -59.14
CA MET A 1 21.98 -1.67 -59.40
C MET A 1 22.16 -2.87 -58.50
N ASP A 2 21.82 -4.04 -59.05
CA ASP A 2 21.96 -5.33 -58.38
C ASP A 2 23.38 -5.84 -58.59
N GLU A 3 24.21 -5.83 -57.54
CA GLU A 3 25.46 -6.58 -57.51
C GLU A 3 25.21 -7.94 -56.82
N PRO A 4 25.23 -9.08 -57.53
CA PRO A 4 24.74 -10.36 -57.00
C PRO A 4 25.67 -11.05 -55.99
N ASN A 5 26.69 -10.38 -55.44
CA ASN A 5 27.70 -11.03 -54.59
C ASN A 5 28.30 -10.13 -53.49
N ILE A 6 27.56 -9.13 -53.01
CA ILE A 6 28.02 -8.33 -51.86
C ILE A 6 27.96 -9.20 -50.60
N SER A 7 29.11 -9.39 -49.95
CA SER A 7 29.18 -10.16 -48.71
C SER A 7 28.43 -9.45 -47.58
N MET A 8 27.82 -10.23 -46.68
CA MET A 8 27.15 -9.68 -45.48
C MET A 8 28.06 -8.78 -44.63
N ARG A 9 29.39 -8.93 -44.74
CA ARG A 9 30.37 -8.05 -44.09
C ARG A 9 30.43 -6.67 -44.74
N GLN A 10 30.41 -6.60 -46.07
CA GLN A 10 30.35 -5.33 -46.81
C GLN A 10 29.02 -4.61 -46.59
N ILE A 11 27.90 -5.35 -46.56
CA ILE A 11 26.57 -4.80 -46.26
C ILE A 11 26.56 -4.16 -44.86
N ARG A 12 27.11 -4.84 -43.84
CA ARG A 12 27.19 -4.27 -42.47
C ARG A 12 28.02 -3.00 -42.41
N LYS A 13 29.13 -2.95 -43.15
CA LYS A 13 29.99 -1.75 -43.21
C LYS A 13 29.27 -0.57 -43.86
N GLN A 14 28.56 -0.80 -44.97
CA GLN A 14 27.75 0.24 -45.62
C GLN A 14 26.62 0.75 -44.71
N ILE A 15 25.91 -0.14 -44.01
CA ILE A 15 24.87 0.26 -43.05
C ILE A 15 25.49 1.04 -41.88
N SER A 16 26.69 0.66 -41.43
CA SER A 16 27.41 1.35 -40.34
C SER A 16 27.76 2.78 -40.73
N GLU A 17 28.27 2.98 -41.94
CA GLU A 17 28.62 4.29 -42.49
C GLU A 17 27.38 5.15 -42.73
N LEU A 18 26.31 4.58 -43.28
CA LEU A 18 25.08 5.30 -43.63
C LEU A 18 24.26 5.73 -42.40
N LEU A 19 24.18 4.88 -41.36
CA LEU A 19 23.40 5.16 -40.14
C LEU A 19 24.26 5.65 -38.97
N SER A 20 25.59 5.70 -39.13
CA SER A 20 26.53 6.04 -38.05
C SER A 20 26.38 5.16 -36.80
N ILE A 21 25.97 3.91 -36.99
CA ILE A 21 25.81 2.90 -35.92
C ILE A 21 27.02 1.96 -35.98
N CYS A 22 27.58 1.58 -34.83
CA CYS A 22 28.69 0.63 -34.77
C CYS A 22 28.36 -0.71 -35.47
N GLU A 23 29.27 -1.19 -36.33
CA GLU A 23 29.13 -2.45 -37.07
C GLU A 23 28.80 -3.65 -36.16
N ARG A 24 29.33 -3.67 -34.93
CA ARG A 24 29.05 -4.71 -33.93
C ARG A 24 27.58 -4.73 -33.49
N SER A 25 26.95 -3.57 -33.33
CA SER A 25 25.53 -3.46 -32.99
C SER A 25 24.67 -3.96 -34.15
N ILE A 26 25.01 -3.59 -35.39
CA ILE A 26 24.33 -4.06 -36.61
C ILE A 26 24.46 -5.59 -36.74
N HIS A 27 25.66 -6.14 -36.51
CA HIS A 27 25.87 -7.59 -36.48
C HIS A 27 24.97 -8.28 -35.45
N THR A 28 24.89 -7.74 -34.24
CA THR A 28 24.09 -8.30 -33.14
C THR A 28 22.59 -8.27 -33.47
N ILE A 29 22.10 -7.17 -34.05
CA ILE A 29 20.71 -7.01 -34.47
C ILE A 29 20.37 -8.00 -35.60
N ILE A 30 21.21 -8.09 -36.64
CA ILE A 30 21.00 -9.02 -37.76
C ILE A 30 21.04 -10.47 -37.28
N LYS A 31 21.98 -10.81 -36.39
CA LYS A 31 22.08 -12.15 -35.81
C LYS A 31 20.81 -12.51 -35.03
N ALA A 32 20.38 -11.61 -34.12
CA ALA A 32 19.16 -11.80 -33.36
C ALA A 32 17.93 -11.94 -34.27
N TYR A 33 17.80 -11.09 -35.29
CA TYR A 33 16.71 -11.16 -36.27
C TYR A 33 16.73 -12.47 -37.07
N ASN A 34 17.90 -12.96 -37.48
CA ASN A 34 17.99 -14.22 -38.21
C ASN A 34 17.58 -15.42 -37.35
N GLU A 35 17.87 -15.38 -36.04
CA GLU A 35 17.53 -16.42 -35.07
C GLU A 35 16.06 -16.36 -34.64
N THR A 36 15.49 -15.18 -34.41
CA THR A 36 14.16 -15.02 -33.79
C THR A 36 13.10 -14.37 -34.69
N LYS A 37 13.46 -14.01 -35.93
CA LYS A 37 12.63 -13.26 -36.91
C LYS A 37 12.00 -11.98 -36.37
N THR A 38 12.59 -11.41 -35.32
CA THR A 38 12.10 -10.23 -34.59
C THR A 38 13.27 -9.32 -34.23
N VAL A 39 13.09 -8.00 -34.30
CA VAL A 39 14.13 -7.04 -33.93
C VAL A 39 14.10 -6.85 -32.41
N PRO A 40 15.21 -7.07 -31.69
CA PRO A 40 15.23 -6.91 -30.24
C PRO A 40 15.01 -5.45 -29.84
N VAL A 41 13.99 -5.21 -29.00
CA VAL A 41 13.73 -3.91 -28.36
C VAL A 41 14.87 -3.60 -27.37
N ALA A 42 15.25 -2.32 -27.24
CA ALA A 42 16.28 -1.89 -26.30
C ALA A 42 16.04 -2.48 -24.90
N LYS A 43 17.11 -3.02 -24.28
CA LYS A 43 17.03 -3.60 -22.92
C LYS A 43 16.48 -2.52 -21.98
N THR A 44 15.32 -2.81 -21.40
CA THR A 44 14.67 -2.02 -20.35
C THR A 44 15.68 -1.66 -19.26
N THR A 45 15.65 -0.40 -18.82
CA THR A 45 16.43 0.13 -17.70
C THR A 45 16.46 -0.85 -16.54
N ARG A 46 17.66 -1.15 -16.03
CA ARG A 46 17.86 -2.06 -14.89
C ARG A 46 17.06 -1.54 -13.70
N ASN A 47 16.02 -2.26 -13.27
CA ASN A 47 15.28 -1.96 -12.04
C ASN A 47 16.23 -2.10 -10.85
N LYS A 48 16.83 -0.98 -10.43
CA LYS A 48 17.68 -0.93 -9.25
C LYS A 48 16.75 -1.05 -8.05
N LYS A 49 16.91 -2.11 -7.23
CA LYS A 49 16.15 -2.24 -5.98
C LYS A 49 16.34 -0.98 -5.15
N SER A 50 15.24 -0.30 -4.86
CA SER A 50 15.20 0.87 -4.00
C SER A 50 15.29 0.41 -2.56
N PHE A 51 15.80 1.25 -1.65
CA PHE A 51 15.72 0.95 -0.21
C PHE A 51 14.25 0.79 0.24
N ARG A 52 13.33 1.42 -0.50
CA ARG A 52 11.87 1.31 -0.30
C ARG A 52 11.37 -0.11 -0.45
N ASP A 53 11.95 -0.89 -1.35
CA ASP A 53 11.53 -2.27 -1.62
C ASP A 53 11.89 -3.23 -0.48
N LEU A 54 12.72 -2.77 0.48
CA LEU A 54 13.05 -3.52 1.69
C LEU A 54 11.98 -3.40 2.77
N PHE A 55 11.21 -2.31 2.76
CA PHE A 55 10.17 -2.02 3.75
C PHE A 55 8.80 -2.36 3.17
N ASP A 56 8.28 -3.53 3.51
CA ASP A 56 6.88 -3.88 3.27
C ASP A 56 5.95 -3.13 4.24
N ASP A 57 4.63 -3.29 4.09
CA ASP A 57 3.66 -2.54 4.89
C ASP A 57 3.73 -2.91 6.38
N PHE A 58 4.09 -4.15 6.71
CA PHE A 58 4.38 -4.56 8.09
C PHE A 58 5.59 -3.82 8.68
N SER A 59 6.68 -3.72 7.93
CA SER A 59 7.89 -3.00 8.34
C SER A 59 7.63 -1.50 8.48
N LYS A 60 6.87 -0.91 7.54
CA LYS A 60 6.42 0.49 7.60
C LYS A 60 5.59 0.77 8.86
N ASN A 61 4.66 -0.13 9.19
CA ASN A 61 3.87 -0.02 10.41
C ASN A 61 4.70 -0.16 11.68
N ALA A 62 5.70 -1.03 11.68
CA ALA A 62 6.64 -1.13 12.79
C ALA A 62 7.40 0.19 13.01
N VAL A 63 7.87 0.83 11.93
CA VAL A 63 8.48 2.17 12.01
C VAL A 63 7.50 3.20 12.58
N ARG A 64 6.22 3.21 12.15
CA ARG A 64 5.17 4.07 12.73
C ARG A 64 4.98 3.84 14.23
N ARG A 65 4.93 2.58 14.67
CA ARG A 65 4.81 2.21 16.10
C ARG A 65 5.98 2.74 16.93
N HIS A 66 7.21 2.74 16.39
CA HIS A 66 8.37 3.35 17.05
C HIS A 66 8.24 4.88 17.17
N VAL A 67 7.65 5.56 16.19
CA VAL A 67 7.35 7.00 16.32
C VAL A 67 6.31 7.24 17.43
N HIS A 68 5.23 6.45 17.44
CA HIS A 68 4.16 6.58 18.43
C HIS A 68 4.61 6.21 19.84
N SER A 69 5.51 5.23 20.01
CA SER A 69 6.04 4.86 21.34
C SER A 69 6.84 6.01 21.98
N ILE A 70 7.49 6.86 21.18
CA ILE A 70 8.15 8.07 21.68
C ILE A 70 7.08 9.07 22.18
N TRP A 71 5.99 9.27 21.44
CA TRP A 71 4.87 10.10 21.87
C TRP A 71 4.21 9.59 23.16
N PHE A 72 4.02 8.27 23.31
CA PHE A 72 3.48 7.69 24.55
C PHE A 72 4.36 7.94 25.78
N ARG A 73 5.68 8.10 25.59
CA ARG A 73 6.61 8.53 26.66
C ARG A 73 6.55 10.03 26.94
N ARG A 74 5.63 10.75 26.30
CA ARG A 74 5.52 12.22 26.32
C ARG A 74 6.83 12.91 25.92
N GLU A 75 7.51 12.34 24.93
CA GLU A 75 8.71 12.91 24.35
C GLU A 75 8.48 13.35 22.90
N ILE A 76 9.20 14.38 22.45
CA ILE A 76 9.18 14.81 21.05
C ILE A 76 10.01 13.84 20.20
N PRO A 77 9.43 13.23 19.15
CA PRO A 77 10.18 12.36 18.24
C PRO A 77 11.03 13.17 17.28
N THR A 78 12.34 13.05 17.44
CA THR A 78 13.34 13.52 16.48
C THR A 78 13.78 12.36 15.57
N ILE A 79 14.31 12.67 14.39
CA ILE A 79 14.83 11.64 13.48
C ILE A 79 15.90 10.77 14.14
N ASP A 80 16.69 11.33 15.05
CA ASP A 80 17.74 10.61 15.77
C ASP A 80 17.15 9.61 16.78
N LYS A 81 16.13 10.02 17.55
CA LYS A 81 15.42 9.12 18.46
C LYS A 81 14.71 7.99 17.72
N ILE A 82 14.06 8.32 16.60
CA ILE A 82 13.39 7.30 15.75
C ILE A 82 14.43 6.36 15.16
N HIS A 83 15.57 6.88 14.66
CA HIS A 83 16.63 6.06 14.09
C HIS A 83 17.23 5.11 15.12
N GLN A 84 17.45 5.56 16.35
CA GLN A 84 17.90 4.72 17.45
C GLN A 84 16.90 3.59 17.75
N ALA A 85 15.61 3.91 17.86
CA ALA A 85 14.57 2.92 18.14
C ALA A 85 14.42 1.89 17.00
N VAL A 86 14.40 2.35 15.75
CA VAL A 86 14.31 1.47 14.57
C VAL A 86 15.56 0.61 14.40
N SER A 87 16.74 1.15 14.68
CA SER A 87 18.00 0.39 14.57
C SER A 87 18.17 -0.65 15.68
N ALA A 88 17.46 -0.52 16.80
CA ALA A 88 17.44 -1.49 17.89
C ALA A 88 16.43 -2.62 17.69
N ASP A 89 15.59 -2.54 16.65
CA ASP A 89 14.58 -3.55 16.34
C ASP A 89 15.11 -4.56 15.32
N ASP A 90 15.53 -5.74 15.81
CA ASP A 90 16.07 -6.83 14.99
C ASP A 90 15.06 -7.39 13.96
N SER A 91 13.77 -7.04 14.09
CA SER A 91 12.74 -7.45 13.12
C SER A 91 12.69 -6.57 11.88
N LEU A 92 13.33 -5.39 11.90
CA LEU A 92 13.29 -4.43 10.81
C LEU A 92 14.54 -4.49 9.90
N PRO A 93 14.39 -4.16 8.59
CA PRO A 93 15.53 -3.98 7.72
C PRO A 93 16.45 -2.86 8.21
N THR A 94 17.76 -3.04 8.07
CA THR A 94 18.73 -2.00 8.40
C THR A 94 18.55 -0.78 7.50
N VAL A 95 18.53 0.42 8.10
CA VAL A 95 18.28 1.67 7.38
C VAL A 95 19.17 2.79 7.89
N SER A 96 19.74 3.55 6.96
CA SER A 96 20.50 4.75 7.30
C SER A 96 19.56 5.87 7.76
N ARG A 97 20.05 6.77 8.60
CA ARG A 97 19.30 7.96 9.07
C ARG A 97 18.62 8.74 7.93
N THR A 98 19.34 8.96 6.82
CA THR A 98 18.82 9.67 5.65
C THR A 98 17.72 8.89 4.93
N ASN A 99 17.87 7.57 4.78
CA ASN A 99 16.84 6.75 4.16
C ASN A 99 15.62 6.61 5.06
N LEU A 100 15.80 6.57 6.39
CA LEU A 100 14.70 6.60 7.35
C LEU A 100 13.92 7.92 7.25
N PHE A 101 14.61 9.05 7.08
CA PHE A 101 13.95 10.33 6.85
C PHE A 101 13.09 10.32 5.58
N HIS A 102 13.60 9.74 4.48
CA HIS A 102 12.80 9.56 3.25
C HIS A 102 11.63 8.60 3.46
N LEU A 103 11.84 7.50 4.20
CA LEU A 103 10.79 6.55 4.53
C LEU A 103 9.66 7.22 5.34
N LEU A 104 10.01 8.01 6.35
CA LEU A 104 9.02 8.74 7.16
C LEU A 104 8.20 9.72 6.32
N LYS A 105 8.83 10.40 5.35
CA LYS A 105 8.11 11.24 4.39
C LYS A 105 7.14 10.42 3.52
N ASP A 106 7.54 9.24 3.08
CA ASP A 106 6.69 8.33 2.30
C ASP A 106 5.53 7.78 3.15
N LEU A 107 5.70 7.69 4.47
CA LEU A 107 4.65 7.37 5.46
C LEU A 107 3.79 8.58 5.87
N ASP A 108 3.92 9.69 5.16
CA ASP A 108 3.19 10.93 5.40
C ASP A 108 3.43 11.57 6.77
N PHE A 109 4.59 11.29 7.39
CA PHE A 109 5.11 12.12 8.46
C PHE A 109 5.68 13.43 7.90
N ARG A 110 5.38 14.52 8.60
CA ARG A 110 5.92 15.85 8.34
C ARG A 110 6.61 16.41 9.57
N TYR A 111 7.63 17.20 9.27
CA TYR A 111 8.28 18.02 10.28
C TYR A 111 7.45 19.29 10.46
N SER A 112 6.79 19.40 11.60
CA SER A 112 6.02 20.58 11.95
C SER A 112 6.95 21.53 12.70
N LYS A 113 7.44 22.56 12.02
CA LYS A 113 8.27 23.60 12.64
C LYS A 113 7.40 24.41 13.59
N ARG A 114 7.72 24.38 14.88
CA ARG A 114 7.12 25.25 15.88
C ARG A 114 8.22 25.99 16.62
N SER A 115 7.89 27.21 17.05
CA SER A 115 8.74 28.19 17.76
C SER A 115 10.15 27.67 18.12
N ARG A 116 10.27 26.89 19.21
CA ARG A 116 11.54 26.33 19.71
C ARG A 116 11.81 24.88 19.30
N ASN A 117 10.76 24.05 19.17
CA ASN A 117 10.89 22.63 18.87
C ASN A 117 10.12 22.26 17.60
N SER A 118 10.71 21.39 16.81
CA SER A 118 10.01 20.80 15.67
C SER A 118 9.74 19.34 15.95
N ALA A 119 8.50 18.92 15.74
CA ALA A 119 8.05 17.56 16.02
C ALA A 119 7.70 16.81 14.73
N MET A 120 8.02 15.50 14.71
CA MET A 120 7.56 14.61 13.65
C MET A 120 6.10 14.20 13.92
N THR A 121 5.20 14.63 13.06
CA THR A 121 3.74 14.39 13.18
C THR A 121 3.19 13.86 11.87
N GLU A 122 2.12 13.06 11.91
CA GLU A 122 1.40 12.67 10.68
C GLU A 122 0.65 13.88 10.10
N LYS A 123 0.32 13.86 8.81
CA LYS A 123 -0.51 14.90 8.20
C LYS A 123 -1.84 15.03 8.94
N ASN A 124 -2.27 16.26 9.25
CA ASN A 124 -3.57 16.55 9.88
C ASN A 124 -4.75 15.90 9.14
N GLU A 125 -4.69 15.85 7.80
CA GLU A 125 -5.71 15.16 7.01
C GLU A 125 -5.79 13.67 7.36
N ILE A 126 -4.66 12.97 7.49
CA ILE A 126 -4.62 11.55 7.86
C ILE A 126 -5.13 11.34 9.29
N VAL A 127 -4.75 12.21 10.23
CA VAL A 127 -5.27 12.18 11.60
C VAL A 127 -6.79 12.39 11.61
N GLY A 128 -7.31 13.34 10.82
CA GLY A 128 -8.76 13.56 10.68
C GLY A 128 -9.50 12.34 10.11
N TRP A 129 -8.93 11.68 9.09
CA TRP A 129 -9.46 10.43 8.56
C TRP A 129 -9.46 9.32 9.61
N ARG A 130 -8.36 9.18 10.36
CA ARG A 130 -8.22 8.19 11.43
C ARG A 130 -9.25 8.40 12.52
N ARG A 131 -9.40 9.62 13.04
CA ARG A 131 -10.41 9.95 14.05
C ARG A 131 -11.83 9.67 13.57
N THR A 132 -12.16 10.09 12.34
CA THR A 132 -13.48 9.82 11.73
C THR A 132 -13.74 8.31 11.62
N TYR A 133 -12.75 7.53 11.21
CA TYR A 133 -12.85 6.07 11.16
C TYR A 133 -13.08 5.46 12.54
N LEU A 134 -12.27 5.85 13.55
CA LEU A 134 -12.34 5.34 14.92
C LEU A 134 -13.71 5.65 15.56
N ASP A 135 -14.23 6.86 15.38
CA ASP A 135 -15.55 7.25 15.86
C ASP A 135 -16.67 6.45 15.17
N SER A 136 -16.57 6.29 13.84
CA SER A 136 -17.55 5.56 13.05
C SER A 136 -17.58 4.07 13.40
N ILE A 137 -16.42 3.41 13.49
CA ILE A 137 -16.36 1.98 13.79
C ILE A 137 -16.83 1.69 15.22
N ARG A 138 -16.55 2.60 16.17
CA ARG A 138 -17.07 2.52 17.53
C ARG A 138 -18.60 2.62 17.54
N LYS A 139 -19.15 3.64 16.88
CA LYS A 139 -20.60 3.82 16.75
C LYS A 139 -21.29 2.58 16.18
N TYR A 140 -20.78 2.01 15.09
CA TYR A 140 -21.41 0.83 14.47
C TYR A 140 -21.37 -0.41 15.38
N ARG A 141 -20.34 -0.55 16.22
CA ARG A 141 -20.30 -1.61 17.23
C ARG A 141 -21.29 -1.37 18.36
N GLU A 142 -21.45 -0.13 18.82
CA GLU A 142 -22.45 0.26 19.82
C GLU A 142 -23.88 0.03 19.31
N GLU A 143 -24.12 0.20 18.01
CA GLU A 143 -25.38 -0.13 17.33
C GLU A 143 -25.60 -1.65 17.16
N GLY A 144 -24.62 -2.49 17.52
CA GLY A 144 -24.69 -3.95 17.36
C GLY A 144 -24.63 -4.41 15.90
N ARG A 145 -24.13 -3.58 14.98
CA ARG A 145 -24.02 -3.93 13.57
C ARG A 145 -22.91 -4.95 13.35
N HIS A 146 -23.16 -5.91 12.47
CA HIS A 146 -22.13 -6.86 12.05
C HIS A 146 -21.08 -6.15 11.19
N ILE A 147 -19.81 -6.47 11.38
CA ILE A 147 -18.70 -5.81 10.66
C ILE A 147 -17.91 -6.87 9.92
N TYR A 148 -17.84 -6.70 8.60
CA TYR A 148 -17.02 -7.49 7.71
C TYR A 148 -15.79 -6.69 7.29
N PHE A 149 -14.68 -7.38 7.17
CA PHE A 149 -13.38 -6.85 6.79
C PHE A 149 -12.94 -7.56 5.53
N LEU A 150 -12.60 -6.80 4.49
CA LEU A 150 -12.06 -7.34 3.25
C LEU A 150 -10.69 -6.75 2.97
N ASP A 151 -9.89 -7.52 2.25
CA ASP A 151 -8.58 -7.09 1.77
C ASP A 151 -8.03 -8.09 0.74
N GLU A 152 -7.11 -7.61 -0.08
CA GLU A 152 -6.33 -8.44 -0.99
C GLU A 152 -4.99 -8.86 -0.40
N THR A 153 -4.51 -10.02 -0.82
CA THR A 153 -3.19 -10.49 -0.49
C THR A 153 -2.60 -11.36 -1.58
N TRP A 154 -1.31 -11.66 -1.50
CA TRP A 154 -0.64 -12.57 -2.42
C TRP A 154 0.21 -13.62 -1.72
N VAL A 155 0.36 -14.75 -2.40
CA VAL A 155 1.20 -15.88 -1.99
C VAL A 155 2.01 -16.35 -3.20
N ASN A 156 3.31 -16.56 -3.01
CA ASN A 156 4.19 -16.99 -4.09
C ASN A 156 4.37 -18.51 -4.11
N ALA A 157 4.61 -19.07 -5.29
CA ALA A 157 4.91 -20.49 -5.46
C ALA A 157 6.09 -20.94 -4.59
N GLY A 158 7.12 -20.10 -4.48
CA GLY A 158 8.31 -20.35 -3.68
C GLY A 158 8.26 -19.87 -2.23
N ASP A 159 7.08 -19.50 -1.68
CA ASP A 159 7.00 -19.08 -0.28
C ASP A 159 7.28 -20.26 0.65
N CYS A 160 8.37 -20.18 1.42
CA CYS A 160 8.82 -21.20 2.36
C CYS A 160 9.43 -20.58 3.62
N THR A 161 9.69 -21.39 4.65
CA THR A 161 10.41 -20.92 5.84
C THR A 161 11.87 -20.59 5.49
N SER A 162 12.34 -19.41 5.93
CA SER A 162 13.70 -18.94 5.64
C SER A 162 14.77 -19.57 6.56
N LYS A 163 14.34 -20.18 7.66
CA LYS A 163 15.21 -20.82 8.66
C LYS A 163 14.96 -22.33 8.64
N THR A 164 15.86 -23.07 8.01
CA THR A 164 15.86 -24.54 7.98
C THR A 164 17.16 -25.05 8.58
N TRP A 165 17.08 -26.06 9.44
CA TRP A 165 18.26 -26.78 9.90
C TRP A 165 18.83 -27.59 8.74
N VAL A 166 20.09 -27.33 8.38
CA VAL A 166 20.80 -28.05 7.34
C VAL A 166 21.83 -28.95 8.02
N ASP A 167 21.79 -30.24 7.73
CA ASP A 167 22.82 -31.18 8.16
C ASP A 167 24.12 -30.91 7.39
N THR A 168 25.10 -30.31 8.06
CA THR A 168 26.40 -29.97 7.47
C THR A 168 27.32 -31.19 7.25
N THR A 169 26.93 -32.37 7.73
CA THR A 169 27.67 -33.62 7.53
C THR A 169 27.41 -34.25 6.17
N VAL A 170 26.31 -33.87 5.50
CA VAL A 170 25.91 -34.35 4.17
C VAL A 170 26.39 -33.37 3.09
N ARG A 171 27.39 -33.75 2.30
CA ARG A 171 28.06 -32.82 1.36
C ARG A 171 27.45 -32.76 -0.04
N SER A 172 26.63 -33.74 -0.41
CA SER A 172 25.97 -33.79 -1.73
C SER A 172 24.74 -34.70 -1.72
N HIS A 173 23.86 -34.56 -2.73
CA HIS A 173 22.72 -35.47 -2.93
C HIS A 173 23.14 -36.93 -3.09
N ARG A 174 24.30 -37.18 -3.72
CA ARG A 174 24.87 -38.53 -3.88
C ARG A 174 25.34 -39.12 -2.55
N ASP A 175 25.94 -38.29 -1.70
CA ASP A 175 26.39 -38.67 -0.35
C ASP A 175 25.21 -38.95 0.59
N ALA A 176 24.15 -38.14 0.49
CA ALA A 176 22.89 -38.35 1.20
C ALA A 176 22.25 -39.71 0.82
N PHE A 177 22.14 -39.97 -0.49
CA PHE A 177 21.57 -41.21 -1.02
C PHE A 177 22.36 -42.46 -0.57
N LEU A 178 23.70 -42.41 -0.62
CA LEU A 178 24.56 -43.53 -0.21
C LEU A 178 24.51 -43.80 1.30
N LYS A 179 24.20 -42.79 2.12
CA LYS A 179 24.10 -42.89 3.59
C LYS A 179 22.66 -43.08 4.09
N GLY A 180 21.67 -43.12 3.20
CA GLY A 180 20.24 -43.16 3.58
C GLY A 180 19.75 -41.89 4.28
N LEU A 181 20.45 -40.77 4.10
CA LEU A 181 20.14 -39.46 4.68
C LEU A 181 19.47 -38.55 3.64
N SER A 182 18.82 -37.48 4.11
CA SER A 182 18.24 -36.43 3.25
C SER A 182 19.14 -35.19 3.24
N THR A 183 19.26 -34.51 2.11
CA THR A 183 19.90 -33.19 2.02
C THR A 183 19.06 -32.04 2.58
N GLY A 184 17.87 -32.34 3.12
CA GLY A 184 16.87 -31.35 3.49
C GLY A 184 16.06 -30.86 2.29
N ALA A 185 15.02 -30.04 2.56
CA ALA A 185 14.21 -29.41 1.52
C ALA A 185 15.07 -28.40 0.74
N VAL A 186 15.09 -28.52 -0.59
CA VAL A 186 15.82 -27.58 -1.45
C VAL A 186 15.02 -26.29 -1.52
N ASN A 187 15.55 -25.20 -0.95
CA ASN A 187 14.92 -23.89 -1.07
C ASN A 187 14.78 -23.51 -2.56
N PRO A 188 13.64 -22.91 -2.96
CA PRO A 188 13.42 -22.55 -4.35
C PRO A 188 14.42 -21.47 -4.79
N SER A 189 14.84 -21.52 -6.05
CA SER A 189 15.82 -20.56 -6.62
C SER A 189 15.26 -19.13 -6.79
N GLY A 190 13.96 -18.93 -6.52
CA GLY A 190 13.27 -17.64 -6.55
C GLY A 190 11.80 -17.77 -6.11
N LYS A 191 11.10 -16.63 -5.97
CA LYS A 191 9.69 -16.59 -5.50
C LYS A 191 8.69 -17.29 -6.45
N GLY A 192 8.99 -17.37 -7.74
CA GLY A 192 8.09 -18.00 -8.73
C GLY A 192 6.83 -17.18 -9.04
N LYS A 193 5.83 -17.81 -9.68
CA LYS A 193 4.51 -17.20 -9.94
C LYS A 193 3.79 -16.89 -8.62
N ARG A 194 2.86 -15.92 -8.64
CA ARG A 194 2.06 -15.51 -7.48
C ARG A 194 0.57 -15.80 -7.69
N LEU A 195 -0.11 -16.14 -6.60
CA LEU A 195 -1.56 -16.13 -6.49
C LEU A 195 -1.98 -14.79 -5.88
N ILE A 196 -2.96 -14.14 -6.51
CA ILE A 196 -3.67 -12.99 -5.94
C ILE A 196 -4.95 -13.52 -5.31
N VAL A 197 -5.22 -13.08 -4.09
CA VAL A 197 -6.27 -13.59 -3.22
C VAL A 197 -7.05 -12.40 -2.67
N LEU A 198 -8.37 -12.42 -2.83
CA LEU A 198 -9.30 -11.49 -2.20
C LEU A 198 -10.30 -12.30 -1.38
N HIS A 199 -10.55 -11.86 -0.15
CA HIS A 199 -11.59 -12.45 0.69
C HIS A 199 -12.16 -11.41 1.64
N ILE A 200 -13.36 -11.71 2.14
CA ILE A 200 -14.03 -11.01 3.22
C ILE A 200 -14.27 -11.94 4.42
N GLY A 201 -14.12 -11.43 5.63
CA GLY A 201 -14.36 -12.18 6.86
C GLY A 201 -14.84 -11.30 8.01
N SER A 202 -15.29 -11.93 9.08
CA SER A 202 -15.83 -11.27 10.26
C SER A 202 -15.61 -12.12 11.51
N GLU A 203 -16.18 -11.75 12.65
CA GLU A 203 -16.08 -12.56 13.89
C GLU A 203 -16.60 -14.01 13.76
N ASP A 204 -17.38 -14.30 12.73
CA ASP A 204 -17.90 -15.64 12.45
C ASP A 204 -16.94 -16.50 11.63
N GLY A 205 -15.86 -15.93 11.08
CA GLY A 205 -14.99 -16.60 10.13
C GLY A 205 -14.91 -15.90 8.77
N PHE A 206 -14.18 -16.52 7.86
CA PHE A 206 -14.22 -16.17 6.44
C PHE A 206 -15.61 -16.51 5.85
N VAL A 207 -16.15 -15.63 5.00
CA VAL A 207 -17.49 -15.81 4.41
C VAL A 207 -17.50 -16.95 3.37
N PRO A 208 -18.30 -18.01 3.53
CA PRO A 208 -18.34 -19.11 2.57
C PRO A 208 -18.70 -18.64 1.14
N GLY A 209 -17.84 -18.96 0.19
CA GLY A 209 -17.97 -18.53 -1.21
C GLY A 209 -17.52 -17.08 -1.49
N GLY A 210 -16.91 -16.40 -0.51
CA GLY A 210 -16.32 -15.07 -0.67
C GLY A 210 -14.86 -15.08 -1.16
N LEU A 211 -14.23 -16.24 -1.32
CA LEU A 211 -12.85 -16.35 -1.81
C LEU A 211 -12.77 -16.13 -3.32
N LEU A 212 -12.01 -15.11 -3.73
CA LEU A 212 -11.54 -14.94 -5.10
C LEU A 212 -10.03 -15.22 -5.14
N CYS A 213 -9.60 -16.15 -5.98
CA CYS A 213 -8.19 -16.52 -6.10
C CYS A 213 -7.82 -16.80 -7.57
N PHE A 214 -6.84 -16.07 -8.09
CA PHE A 214 -6.36 -16.21 -9.47
C PHE A 214 -4.84 -16.08 -9.58
N GLU A 215 -4.28 -16.68 -10.63
CA GLU A 215 -2.85 -16.61 -10.91
C GLU A 215 -2.49 -15.27 -11.55
N SER A 216 -1.35 -14.71 -11.17
CA SER A 216 -0.91 -13.48 -11.81
C SER A 216 -0.40 -13.72 -13.23
N LYS A 217 -0.78 -12.82 -14.14
CA LYS A 217 -0.36 -12.82 -15.54
C LYS A 217 1.05 -12.26 -15.71
N LYS A 218 1.51 -11.37 -14.82
CA LYS A 218 2.85 -10.75 -14.85
C LYS A 218 3.64 -11.06 -13.58
N ASN A 219 4.96 -11.15 -13.72
CA ASN A 219 5.92 -11.25 -12.61
C ASN A 219 6.39 -9.84 -12.14
N THR A 220 5.47 -8.88 -12.00
CA THR A 220 5.80 -7.53 -11.49
C THR A 220 5.74 -7.50 -9.96
N SER A 221 6.40 -6.54 -9.32
CA SER A 221 6.32 -6.36 -7.86
C SER A 221 5.00 -5.72 -7.42
N ASP A 222 4.40 -4.89 -8.28
CA ASP A 222 3.09 -4.28 -8.06
C ASP A 222 2.00 -5.22 -8.58
N TYR A 223 1.03 -5.54 -7.73
CA TYR A 223 -0.09 -6.46 -8.03
C TYR A 223 -1.40 -5.72 -8.25
N HIS A 224 -1.49 -4.45 -7.85
CA HIS A 224 -2.66 -3.62 -8.10
C HIS A 224 -2.90 -3.39 -9.61
N ASP A 225 -1.92 -3.69 -10.46
CA ASP A 225 -2.04 -3.69 -11.93
C ASP A 225 -2.89 -4.85 -12.49
N GLU A 226 -3.12 -5.91 -11.71
CA GLU A 226 -3.82 -7.11 -12.19
C GLU A 226 -5.25 -7.26 -11.65
N MET A 227 -5.55 -6.63 -10.51
CA MET A 227 -6.91 -6.43 -10.03
C MET A 227 -7.49 -5.17 -10.67
N ASN A 228 -8.69 -5.24 -11.24
CA ASN A 228 -9.35 -4.08 -11.83
C ASN A 228 -10.72 -3.84 -11.18
N GLY A 229 -11.27 -2.64 -11.39
CA GLY A 229 -12.54 -2.22 -10.79
C GLY A 229 -13.72 -3.09 -11.19
N ASP A 230 -13.73 -3.64 -12.41
CA ASP A 230 -14.82 -4.49 -12.90
C ASP A 230 -14.81 -5.85 -12.20
N THR A 231 -13.65 -6.51 -12.11
CA THR A 231 -13.47 -7.76 -11.38
C THR A 231 -13.86 -7.59 -9.91
N PHE A 232 -13.45 -6.49 -9.27
CA PHE A 232 -13.82 -6.22 -7.88
C PHE A 232 -15.33 -6.01 -7.73
N ARG A 233 -15.94 -5.24 -8.64
CA ARG A 233 -17.39 -5.01 -8.64
C ARG A 233 -18.17 -6.31 -8.79
N GLU A 234 -17.82 -7.15 -9.76
CA GLU A 234 -18.46 -8.46 -9.97
C GLU A 234 -18.34 -9.36 -8.74
N TRP A 235 -17.15 -9.42 -8.13
CA TRP A 235 -16.94 -10.15 -6.89
C TRP A 235 -17.80 -9.60 -5.74
N MET A 236 -17.89 -8.27 -5.62
CA MET A 236 -18.69 -7.62 -4.60
C MET A 236 -20.18 -7.94 -4.78
N GLU A 237 -20.70 -7.90 -6.01
CA GLU A 237 -22.08 -8.27 -6.35
C GLU A 237 -22.42 -9.71 -5.96
N GLY A 238 -21.51 -10.65 -6.20
CA GLY A 238 -21.70 -12.05 -5.80
C GLY A 238 -21.53 -12.30 -4.29
N THR A 239 -20.86 -11.39 -3.58
CA THR A 239 -20.53 -11.53 -2.16
C THR A 239 -21.56 -10.88 -1.25
N LEU A 240 -22.10 -9.70 -1.62
CA LEU A 240 -23.09 -8.97 -0.81
C LEU A 240 -24.27 -9.84 -0.33
N PRO A 241 -24.93 -10.66 -1.18
CA PRO A 241 -26.05 -11.50 -0.74
C PRO A 241 -25.70 -12.55 0.32
N ARG A 242 -24.41 -12.80 0.57
CA ARG A 242 -23.91 -13.78 1.56
C ARG A 242 -23.68 -13.14 2.93
N LEU A 243 -23.73 -11.81 3.01
CA LEU A 243 -23.48 -11.06 4.24
C LEU A 243 -24.77 -10.85 5.02
N LYS A 244 -24.67 -10.80 6.35
CA LYS A 244 -25.82 -10.46 7.21
C LYS A 244 -26.39 -9.08 6.85
N PRO A 245 -27.72 -8.89 6.87
CA PRO A 245 -28.32 -7.61 6.51
C PRO A 245 -27.87 -6.47 7.45
N ASN A 246 -27.91 -5.23 6.96
CA ASN A 246 -27.54 -4.02 7.72
C ASN A 246 -26.10 -4.01 8.27
N SER A 247 -25.19 -4.76 7.63
CA SER A 247 -23.79 -4.85 8.07
C SER A 247 -22.92 -3.71 7.54
N VAL A 248 -21.76 -3.54 8.17
CA VAL A 248 -20.70 -2.62 7.75
C VAL A 248 -19.60 -3.41 7.06
N ILE A 249 -19.05 -2.85 5.98
CA ILE A 249 -17.98 -3.44 5.20
C ILE A 249 -16.78 -2.50 5.26
N VAL A 250 -15.70 -2.98 5.87
CA VAL A 250 -14.45 -2.25 6.02
C VAL A 250 -13.50 -2.64 4.89
N MET A 251 -12.99 -1.63 4.17
CA MET A 251 -12.03 -1.81 3.08
C MET A 251 -11.08 -0.61 2.98
N ASP A 252 -9.99 -0.76 2.23
CA ASP A 252 -9.02 0.31 2.00
C ASP A 252 -9.45 1.32 0.91
N ASN A 253 -8.52 2.15 0.45
CA ASN A 253 -8.74 3.15 -0.59
C ASN A 253 -8.05 2.81 -1.92
N ALA A 254 -7.79 1.53 -2.21
CA ALA A 254 -7.20 1.14 -3.48
C ALA A 254 -7.96 1.75 -4.66
N SER A 255 -7.24 2.05 -5.75
CA SER A 255 -7.81 2.80 -6.88
C SER A 255 -9.00 2.07 -7.52
N TYR A 256 -8.99 0.74 -7.56
CA TYR A 256 -10.08 -0.11 -8.04
C TYR A 256 -11.25 -0.23 -7.05
N HIS A 257 -11.04 0.00 -5.75
CA HIS A 257 -12.15 0.18 -4.79
C HIS A 257 -12.81 1.55 -4.94
N SER A 258 -12.05 2.54 -5.42
CA SER A 258 -12.42 3.97 -5.43
C SER A 258 -12.80 4.47 -6.83
N VAL A 259 -13.35 3.59 -7.67
CA VAL A 259 -13.85 3.96 -9.00
C VAL A 259 -14.97 4.96 -8.84
N LYS A 260 -14.78 6.17 -9.38
CA LYS A 260 -15.75 7.26 -9.28
C LYS A 260 -16.87 7.07 -10.28
N ILE A 261 -18.11 7.25 -9.83
CA ILE A 261 -19.30 7.27 -10.69
C ILE A 261 -19.26 8.50 -11.58
N ASP A 262 -18.94 9.65 -10.97
CA ASP A 262 -18.84 10.91 -11.67
C ASP A 262 -17.44 11.48 -11.50
N LYS A 263 -16.66 11.39 -12.58
CA LYS A 263 -15.27 11.81 -12.58
C LYS A 263 -15.20 13.33 -12.74
N ALA A 264 -14.84 14.01 -11.65
CA ALA A 264 -14.59 15.44 -11.66
C ALA A 264 -13.61 15.84 -12.78
N PRO A 265 -13.90 16.92 -13.53
CA PRO A 265 -13.03 17.41 -14.59
C PRO A 265 -11.63 17.80 -14.13
N THR A 266 -10.68 17.79 -15.06
CA THR A 266 -9.28 18.16 -14.85
C THR A 266 -8.84 19.24 -15.85
N SER A 267 -7.61 19.74 -15.72
CA SER A 267 -7.02 20.66 -16.70
C SER A 267 -6.96 20.10 -18.13
N ASN A 268 -7.00 18.78 -18.27
CA ASN A 268 -7.00 18.10 -19.57
C ASN A 268 -8.41 17.85 -20.12
N THR A 269 -9.45 18.16 -19.34
CA THR A 269 -10.85 18.04 -19.78
C THR A 269 -11.21 19.23 -20.67
N ARG A 270 -11.98 19.00 -21.74
CA ARG A 270 -12.39 20.09 -22.64
C ARG A 270 -13.22 21.11 -21.87
N LYS A 271 -13.03 22.40 -22.16
CA LYS A 271 -13.76 23.50 -21.48
C LYS A 271 -15.28 23.29 -21.50
N ALA A 272 -15.84 22.83 -22.62
CA ALA A 272 -17.27 22.55 -22.75
C ALA A 272 -17.75 21.46 -21.77
N ASP A 273 -16.97 20.40 -21.59
CA ASP A 273 -17.29 19.31 -20.66
C ASP A 273 -17.15 19.75 -19.20
N ILE A 274 -16.21 20.67 -18.90
CA ILE A 274 -16.10 21.28 -17.56
C ILE A 274 -17.36 22.11 -17.25
N ILE A 275 -17.80 22.94 -18.20
CA ILE A 275 -19.01 23.76 -18.04
C ILE A 275 -20.23 22.86 -17.86
N LYS A 276 -20.40 21.85 -18.72
CA LYS A 276 -21.49 20.88 -18.61
C LYS A 276 -21.49 20.19 -17.25
N TRP A 277 -20.33 19.73 -16.77
CA TRP A 277 -20.24 19.09 -15.47
C TRP A 277 -20.69 20.02 -14.33
N LEU A 278 -20.33 21.31 -14.39
CA LEU A 278 -20.76 22.30 -13.41
C LEU A 278 -22.27 22.60 -13.50
N GLU A 279 -22.81 22.76 -14.71
CA GLU A 279 -24.25 22.93 -14.97
C GLU A 279 -25.04 21.71 -14.45
N ASP A 280 -24.54 20.48 -14.66
CA ASP A 280 -25.13 19.23 -14.16
C ASP A 280 -25.13 19.14 -12.61
N LYS A 281 -24.29 19.94 -11.92
CA LYS A 281 -24.30 20.11 -10.45
C LYS A 281 -25.12 21.29 -9.97
N GLY A 282 -25.82 21.98 -10.87
CA GLY A 282 -26.67 23.13 -10.55
C GLY A 282 -25.91 24.44 -10.35
N GLU A 283 -24.64 24.53 -10.77
CA GLU A 283 -23.92 25.80 -10.76
C GLU A 283 -24.24 26.63 -12.00
N VAL A 284 -24.42 27.93 -11.81
CA VAL A 284 -24.55 28.88 -12.91
C VAL A 284 -23.16 29.34 -13.32
N VAL A 285 -22.75 28.99 -14.53
CA VAL A 285 -21.40 29.25 -15.04
C VAL A 285 -21.41 30.32 -16.13
N ASP A 286 -20.58 31.35 -15.96
CA ASP A 286 -20.29 32.29 -17.05
C ASP A 286 -19.37 31.60 -18.08
N ARG A 287 -19.86 31.48 -19.33
CA ARG A 287 -19.16 30.82 -20.43
C ARG A 287 -17.86 31.53 -20.84
N THR A 288 -17.66 32.79 -20.44
CA THR A 288 -16.42 33.53 -20.67
C THR A 288 -15.28 33.06 -19.76
N MET A 289 -15.58 32.42 -18.62
CA MET A 289 -14.57 31.97 -17.64
C MET A 289 -13.50 31.08 -18.28
N VAL A 290 -12.25 31.28 -17.88
CA VAL A 290 -11.13 30.45 -18.34
C VAL A 290 -11.05 29.13 -17.55
N ILE A 291 -10.42 28.10 -18.12
CA ILE A 291 -10.29 26.77 -17.49
C ILE A 291 -9.82 26.85 -16.02
N PRO A 292 -8.80 27.65 -15.64
CA PRO A 292 -8.40 27.78 -14.24
C PRO A 292 -9.51 28.27 -13.31
N GLN A 293 -10.34 29.23 -13.72
CA GLN A 293 -11.46 29.73 -12.92
C GLN A 293 -12.52 28.64 -12.74
N LEU A 294 -12.87 27.94 -13.83
CA LEU A 294 -13.81 26.82 -13.78
C LEU A 294 -13.30 25.71 -12.83
N LEU A 295 -12.00 25.40 -12.87
CA LEU A 295 -11.40 24.38 -12.01
C LEU A 295 -11.37 24.78 -10.52
N LEU A 296 -11.39 26.07 -10.18
CA LEU A 296 -11.58 26.49 -8.77
C LEU A 296 -12.98 26.13 -8.27
N ILE A 297 -14.00 26.31 -9.10
CA ILE A 297 -15.39 25.91 -8.80
C ILE A 297 -15.47 24.38 -8.68
N VAL A 298 -14.89 23.65 -9.65
CA VAL A 298 -14.80 22.18 -9.59
C VAL A 298 -14.10 21.73 -8.29
N LYS A 299 -13.00 22.39 -7.89
CA LYS A 299 -12.28 22.05 -6.66
C LYS A 299 -13.15 22.22 -5.40
N ARG A 300 -14.01 23.24 -5.36
CA ARG A 300 -14.97 23.48 -4.26
C ARG A 300 -16.04 22.40 -4.19
N LEU A 301 -16.55 21.94 -5.32
CA LEU A 301 -17.66 20.99 -5.40
C LEU A 301 -17.24 19.52 -5.36
N LYS A 302 -16.03 19.22 -5.84
CA LYS A 302 -15.51 17.86 -5.94
C LYS A 302 -15.64 17.05 -4.65
N PRO A 303 -15.35 17.58 -3.44
CA PRO A 303 -15.53 16.83 -2.20
C PRO A 303 -17.00 16.44 -1.92
N GLN A 304 -17.95 17.27 -2.35
CA GLN A 304 -19.39 17.11 -2.08
C GLN A 304 -20.04 16.06 -3.00
N HIS A 305 -19.44 15.81 -4.16
CA HIS A 305 -19.94 14.87 -5.16
C HIS A 305 -19.03 13.66 -5.39
N ASN A 306 -18.09 13.39 -4.47
CA ASN A 306 -17.28 12.17 -4.52
C ASN A 306 -18.17 10.95 -4.20
N ARG A 307 -18.70 10.32 -5.24
CA ARG A 307 -19.43 9.04 -5.15
C ARG A 307 -18.66 7.93 -5.82
N TYR A 308 -18.58 6.79 -5.16
CA TYR A 308 -17.86 5.61 -5.64
C TYR A 308 -18.83 4.51 -6.04
N VAL A 309 -18.49 3.77 -7.09
CA VAL A 309 -19.33 2.71 -7.66
C VAL A 309 -19.65 1.65 -6.60
N ILE A 310 -18.64 1.23 -5.85
CA ILE A 310 -18.78 0.20 -4.81
C ILE A 310 -19.61 0.69 -3.62
N ASP A 311 -19.40 1.94 -3.19
CA ASP A 311 -20.13 2.52 -2.05
C ASP A 311 -21.63 2.60 -2.37
N GLU A 312 -22.00 3.01 -3.58
CA GLU A 312 -23.40 3.04 -4.01
C GLU A 312 -23.98 1.62 -4.19
N LEU A 313 -23.20 0.68 -4.74
CA LEU A 313 -23.62 -0.72 -4.86
C LEU A 313 -23.95 -1.33 -3.48
N ALA A 314 -23.06 -1.15 -2.51
CA ALA A 314 -23.25 -1.62 -1.15
C ALA A 314 -24.45 -0.93 -0.48
N LYS A 315 -24.56 0.40 -0.63
CA LYS A 315 -25.67 1.20 -0.08
C LYS A 315 -27.02 0.78 -0.64
N ASN A 316 -27.12 0.58 -1.95
CA ASN A 316 -28.35 0.13 -2.62
C ASN A 316 -28.75 -1.29 -2.17
N SER A 317 -27.79 -2.08 -1.70
CA SER A 317 -28.02 -3.42 -1.16
C SER A 317 -28.23 -3.42 0.37
N GLY A 318 -28.30 -2.25 1.02
CA GLY A 318 -28.55 -2.13 2.47
C GLY A 318 -27.32 -2.26 3.36
N TYR A 319 -26.11 -2.10 2.80
CA TYR A 319 -24.83 -2.17 3.53
C TYR A 319 -24.17 -0.80 3.63
N THR A 320 -23.32 -0.63 4.65
CA THR A 320 -22.52 0.59 4.80
C THR A 320 -21.04 0.29 4.54
N VAL A 321 -20.40 1.06 3.68
CA VAL A 321 -18.95 1.01 3.50
C VAL A 321 -18.29 1.93 4.52
N LEU A 322 -17.25 1.43 5.19
CA LEU A 322 -16.36 2.20 6.04
C LEU A 322 -14.93 2.08 5.51
N ARG A 323 -14.34 3.18 5.06
CA ARG A 323 -12.99 3.17 4.48
C ARG A 323 -11.92 3.37 5.55
N LEU A 324 -10.87 2.56 5.49
CA LEU A 324 -9.71 2.69 6.35
C LEU A 324 -8.99 4.02 6.10
N PRO A 325 -8.36 4.63 7.12
CA PRO A 325 -7.49 5.76 6.89
C PRO A 325 -6.24 5.30 6.10
N PRO A 326 -5.71 6.12 5.17
CA PRO A 326 -4.55 5.72 4.38
C PRO A 326 -3.35 5.34 5.26
N TYR A 327 -2.61 4.30 4.83
CA TYR A 327 -1.41 3.77 5.52
C TYR A 327 -1.65 3.13 6.90
N HIS A 328 -2.87 2.73 7.23
CA HIS A 328 -3.22 2.12 8.52
C HIS A 328 -3.83 0.73 8.37
N CYS A 329 -3.10 -0.23 7.80
CA CYS A 329 -3.60 -1.60 7.67
C CYS A 329 -3.71 -2.35 9.01
N GLU A 330 -3.05 -1.87 10.07
CA GLU A 330 -3.20 -2.35 11.45
C GLU A 330 -4.62 -2.19 12.01
N LEU A 331 -5.42 -1.29 11.40
CA LEU A 331 -6.84 -1.11 11.70
C LEU A 331 -7.74 -2.11 10.95
N ASN A 332 -7.15 -3.03 10.17
CA ASN A 332 -7.86 -4.07 9.42
C ASN A 332 -7.48 -5.48 9.93
N PRO A 333 -8.33 -6.18 10.69
CA PRO A 333 -8.02 -7.47 11.32
C PRO A 333 -7.78 -8.60 10.31
N ILE A 334 -8.26 -8.48 9.07
CA ILE A 334 -8.01 -9.49 8.04
C ILE A 334 -6.51 -9.63 7.71
N GLU A 335 -5.70 -8.60 7.96
CA GLU A 335 -4.24 -8.68 7.81
C GLU A 335 -3.60 -9.71 8.74
N LEU A 336 -4.16 -9.87 9.95
CA LEU A 336 -3.74 -10.91 10.90
C LEU A 336 -4.21 -12.30 10.44
N ALA A 337 -5.41 -12.38 9.86
CA ALA A 337 -5.90 -13.61 9.24
C ALA A 337 -4.98 -14.02 8.08
N TRP A 338 -4.61 -13.07 7.20
CA TRP A 338 -3.66 -13.30 6.12
C TRP A 338 -2.28 -13.71 6.61
N SER A 339 -1.79 -13.10 7.68
CA SER A 339 -0.54 -13.53 8.31
C SER A 339 -0.58 -15.01 8.74
N SER A 340 -1.70 -15.44 9.35
CA SER A 340 -1.91 -16.83 9.76
C SER A 340 -1.96 -17.78 8.56
N VAL A 341 -2.75 -17.45 7.53
CA VAL A 341 -2.87 -18.24 6.29
C VAL A 341 -1.51 -18.37 5.59
N LYS A 342 -0.80 -17.26 5.41
CA LYS A 342 0.53 -17.25 4.77
C LYS A 342 1.54 -18.05 5.57
N ASN A 343 1.50 -17.98 6.90
CA ASN A 343 2.37 -18.78 7.74
C ASN A 343 2.10 -20.29 7.54
N HIS A 344 0.83 -20.68 7.48
CA HIS A 344 0.46 -22.06 7.17
C HIS A 344 1.02 -22.52 5.81
N VAL A 345 0.87 -21.72 4.76
CA VAL A 345 1.45 -22.03 3.44
C VAL A 345 2.97 -22.19 3.54
N ARG A 346 3.68 -21.22 4.13
CA ARG A 346 5.15 -21.26 4.24
C ARG A 346 5.67 -22.48 4.99
N MET A 347 4.97 -22.91 6.03
CA MET A 347 5.36 -24.06 6.85
C MET A 347 5.14 -25.41 6.15
N ASN A 348 4.21 -25.49 5.19
CA ASN A 348 3.79 -26.74 4.57
C ASN A 348 4.14 -26.83 3.07
N ASN A 349 4.62 -25.75 2.47
CA ASN A 349 5.03 -25.72 1.07
C ASN A 349 6.34 -26.47 0.85
N THR A 350 6.24 -27.66 0.26
CA THR A 350 7.37 -28.55 -0.02
C THR A 350 7.66 -28.71 -1.51
N THR A 351 6.68 -28.43 -2.37
CA THR A 351 6.79 -28.69 -3.83
C THR A 351 7.11 -27.43 -4.62
N TYR A 352 6.83 -26.25 -4.06
CA TYR A 352 6.96 -24.95 -4.70
C TYR A 352 6.19 -24.82 -6.01
N LYS A 353 5.12 -25.61 -6.17
CA LYS A 353 4.22 -25.57 -7.33
C LYS A 353 2.95 -24.82 -6.98
N LEU A 354 2.53 -23.95 -7.90
CA LEU A 354 1.37 -23.08 -7.69
C LEU A 354 0.06 -23.83 -7.37
N PRO A 355 -0.27 -24.98 -8.00
CA PRO A 355 -1.45 -25.77 -7.63
C PRO A 355 -1.42 -26.28 -6.18
N ASP A 356 -0.25 -26.70 -5.70
CA ASP A 356 -0.08 -27.19 -4.33
C ASP A 356 -0.16 -26.03 -3.34
N VAL A 357 0.45 -24.89 -3.67
CA VAL A 357 0.31 -23.65 -2.89
C VAL A 357 -1.15 -23.18 -2.84
N LYS A 358 -1.92 -23.31 -3.92
CA LYS A 358 -3.35 -23.00 -3.93
C LYS A 358 -4.13 -23.91 -2.98
N LYS A 359 -3.78 -25.19 -2.92
CA LYS A 359 -4.40 -26.13 -1.96
C LYS A 359 -4.07 -25.74 -0.52
N LEU A 360 -2.80 -25.48 -0.21
CA LEU A 360 -2.36 -25.02 1.11
C LEU A 360 -2.99 -23.67 1.50
N LEU A 361 -3.22 -22.78 0.53
CA LEU A 361 -3.92 -21.52 0.76
C LEU A 361 -5.35 -21.76 1.24
N VAL A 362 -6.10 -22.65 0.56
CA VAL A 362 -7.48 -23.00 0.94
C VAL A 362 -7.49 -23.70 2.31
N GLU A 363 -6.58 -24.66 2.54
CA GLU A 363 -6.42 -25.29 3.86
C GLU A 363 -6.10 -24.28 4.96
N GLY A 364 -5.27 -23.28 4.65
CA GLY A 364 -4.94 -22.19 5.58
C GLY A 364 -6.17 -21.33 5.91
N ILE A 365 -6.99 -21.01 4.92
CA ILE A 365 -8.26 -20.26 5.10
C ILE A 365 -9.22 -21.06 5.98
N ASP A 366 -9.39 -22.35 5.70
CA ASP A 366 -10.29 -23.24 6.45
C ASP A 366 -9.87 -23.42 7.93
N ARG A 367 -8.57 -23.25 8.22
CA ARG A 367 -8.04 -23.29 9.59
C ARG A 367 -8.31 -22.02 10.39
N VAL A 368 -8.57 -20.89 9.73
CA VAL A 368 -8.87 -19.63 10.42
C VAL A 368 -10.34 -19.61 10.82
N ASP A 369 -10.60 -20.11 12.01
CA ASP A 369 -11.94 -20.21 12.57
C ASP A 369 -12.45 -18.90 13.21
N SER A 370 -13.70 -18.94 13.69
CA SER A 370 -14.34 -17.81 14.37
C SER A 370 -13.61 -17.36 15.64
N GLN A 371 -12.94 -18.27 16.37
CA GLN A 371 -12.21 -17.91 17.59
C GLN A 371 -10.94 -17.12 17.25
N MET A 372 -10.23 -17.54 16.21
CA MET A 372 -9.09 -16.79 15.66
C MET A 372 -9.53 -15.41 15.19
N TRP A 373 -10.64 -15.32 14.44
CA TRP A 373 -11.19 -14.02 14.00
C TRP A 373 -11.54 -13.09 15.16
N LYS A 374 -12.17 -13.60 16.23
CA LYS A 374 -12.44 -12.83 17.44
C LYS A 374 -11.15 -12.33 18.10
N HIS A 375 -10.09 -13.14 18.13
CA HIS A 375 -8.79 -12.71 18.62
C HIS A 375 -8.16 -11.61 17.75
N PHE A 376 -8.24 -11.73 16.42
CA PHE A 376 -7.75 -10.71 15.50
C PHE A 376 -8.48 -9.38 15.68
N ILE A 377 -9.82 -9.42 15.74
CA ILE A 377 -10.64 -8.23 16.00
C ILE A 377 -10.32 -7.63 17.38
N SER A 378 -10.12 -8.45 18.41
CA SER A 378 -9.72 -8.00 19.74
C SER A 378 -8.35 -7.32 19.73
N HIS A 379 -7.39 -7.84 18.97
CA HIS A 379 -6.10 -7.19 18.77
C HIS A 379 -6.25 -5.83 18.09
N THR A 380 -6.99 -5.77 16.98
CA THR A 380 -7.24 -4.51 16.25
C THR A 380 -7.93 -3.46 17.13
N LYS A 381 -8.90 -3.86 17.97
CA LYS A 381 -9.53 -2.94 18.95
C LYS A 381 -8.53 -2.33 19.92
N LYS A 382 -7.47 -3.05 20.31
CA LYS A 382 -6.40 -2.47 21.15
C LYS A 382 -5.57 -1.45 20.38
N GLU A 383 -5.27 -1.71 19.11
CA GLU A 383 -4.58 -0.73 18.26
C GLU A 383 -5.44 0.52 18.04
N GLU A 384 -6.75 0.37 17.81
CA GLU A 384 -7.70 1.49 17.72
C GLU A 384 -7.65 2.41 18.96
N ILE A 385 -7.63 1.83 20.16
CA ILE A 385 -7.50 2.58 21.42
C ILE A 385 -6.17 3.33 21.47
N LYS A 386 -5.06 2.67 21.13
CA LYS A 386 -3.73 3.30 21.10
C LYS A 386 -3.70 4.49 20.14
N PHE A 387 -4.27 4.37 18.94
CA PHE A 387 -4.32 5.48 18.00
C PHE A 387 -5.17 6.65 18.53
N TYR A 388 -6.29 6.34 19.18
CA TYR A 388 -7.12 7.36 19.79
C TYR A 388 -6.36 8.12 20.89
N GLU A 389 -5.62 7.39 21.74
CA GLU A 389 -4.81 7.95 22.82
C GLU A 389 -3.62 8.76 22.32
N VAL A 390 -2.86 8.24 21.35
CA VAL A 390 -1.69 8.96 20.81
C VAL A 390 -2.11 10.26 20.14
N ASP A 391 -3.26 10.29 19.45
CA ASP A 391 -3.81 11.51 18.88
C ASP A 391 -4.12 12.55 19.96
N ASN A 392 -4.69 12.13 21.09
CA ASN A 392 -4.96 13.02 22.22
C ASN A 392 -3.67 13.52 22.86
N ILE A 393 -2.67 12.64 23.08
CA ILE A 393 -1.37 13.03 23.67
C ILE A 393 -0.66 14.03 22.77
N ILE A 394 -0.64 13.78 21.46
CA ILE A 394 -0.05 14.68 20.49
C ILE A 394 -0.75 16.03 20.54
N ASP A 395 -2.09 16.07 20.53
CA ASP A 395 -2.85 17.33 20.58
C ASP A 395 -2.63 18.10 21.89
N GLU A 396 -2.65 17.41 23.04
CA GLU A 396 -2.39 17.96 24.38
C GLU A 396 -0.98 18.57 24.47
N MET A 397 0.04 17.78 24.14
CA MET A 397 1.44 18.22 24.19
C MET A 397 1.70 19.39 23.24
N LEU A 398 1.13 19.34 22.04
CA LEU A 398 1.29 20.38 21.03
C LEU A 398 0.49 21.65 21.35
N SER A 399 -0.56 21.57 22.16
CA SER A 399 -1.34 22.72 22.61
C SER A 399 -0.71 23.38 23.84
N ALA A 400 -0.24 22.60 24.81
CA ALA A 400 0.48 23.11 25.99
C ALA A 400 1.73 23.94 25.62
N GLU A 401 2.51 23.50 24.62
CA GLU A 401 3.67 24.27 24.13
C GLU A 401 3.29 25.64 23.51
N LYS A 402 2.05 25.80 23.01
CA LYS A 402 1.57 27.09 22.49
C LYS A 402 1.14 28.03 23.62
N ASP A 403 0.49 27.49 24.65
CA ASP A 403 -0.02 28.29 25.77
C ASP A 403 1.12 28.83 26.65
N ASP A 404 2.16 28.03 26.90
CA ASP A 404 3.39 28.50 27.57
C ASP A 404 4.06 29.67 26.82
N LEU A 405 3.93 29.69 25.48
CA LEU A 405 4.44 30.77 24.65
C LEU A 405 3.63 32.08 24.82
N LEU A 406 2.30 31.96 24.93
CA LEU A 406 1.40 33.10 25.12
C LEU A 406 1.62 33.75 26.50
N MET A 407 1.79 32.96 27.56
CA MET A 407 2.06 33.50 28.90
C MET A 407 3.41 34.20 29.01
N THR A 408 4.41 33.80 28.21
CA THR A 408 5.74 34.44 28.22
C THR A 408 5.76 35.80 27.50
N ILE A 409 4.82 36.06 26.58
CA ILE A 409 4.77 37.34 25.83
C ILE A 409 4.01 38.43 26.60
N THR A 410 3.14 38.05 27.54
CA THR A 410 2.37 39.01 28.38
C THR A 410 3.09 39.46 29.65
N GLY A 411 4.28 38.92 29.95
CA GLY A 411 5.13 39.38 31.03
C GLY A 411 6.17 40.36 30.50
N ASP A 412 6.13 41.60 30.99
CA ASP A 412 7.02 42.73 30.71
C ASP A 412 6.69 43.57 29.46
N THR A 413 5.70 44.43 29.63
CA THR A 413 5.83 45.81 29.16
C THR A 413 5.42 46.73 30.30
N SER A 414 6.28 46.83 31.32
CA SER A 414 6.21 47.97 32.24
C SER A 414 6.76 49.19 31.51
N SER A 415 5.89 50.15 31.33
CA SER A 415 6.15 51.53 30.96
C SER A 415 7.39 52.10 31.67
N GLU A 416 8.32 52.66 30.91
CA GLU A 416 8.94 53.94 31.28
C GLU A 416 8.92 54.84 30.04
N THR A 417 8.07 55.86 30.15
CA THR A 417 8.10 57.10 29.39
C THR A 417 9.41 57.83 29.71
N ASP A 418 10.09 58.37 28.70
CA ASP A 418 10.55 59.74 28.81
C ASP A 418 10.61 60.42 27.44
N SER A 419 10.05 61.62 27.41
CA SER A 419 10.13 62.60 26.34
C SER A 419 11.50 63.25 26.35
N ASP A 420 11.99 63.66 25.17
CA ASP A 420 12.28 65.07 24.87
C ASP A 420 12.98 65.21 23.49
N THR A 421 12.44 66.17 22.73
CA THR A 421 13.05 67.12 21.76
C THR A 421 14.56 67.01 21.49
N GLU A 422 15.09 67.11 20.25
CA GLU A 422 14.77 67.94 19.07
C GLU A 422 14.93 67.16 17.75
#